data_AF-A0AAV4ICL7-F1
#
_entry.id   AF-A0AAV4ICL7-F1
#
_cell.length_a   1.000
_cell.length_b   1.000
_cell.length_c   1.000
_cell.angle_alpha   90.00
_cell.angle_beta   90.00
_cell.angle_gamma   90.00
#
_symmetry.space_group_name_H-M   'P 1'
#
loop_
_entity.id
_entity.type
_entity.pdbx_description
1 polymer ?
#
loop_
_entity_poly.entity_id
_entity_poly.type
_entity_poly.pdbx_seq_one_letter_code
_entity_poly.pdbx_strand_id
1 'polypeptide(L)'
;MDPFTNISSHNAKAYPVSDACQYPPIAGVGSIKSKARESGLRWFGHVHRREQEGNLRQVMDMEVPGRRPRGRPRGRWRDLVNRDMRELRVVPEDANDRDFWRRRIRTADPSLG
;
A
#
# COMPACT_ATOMS: atom_id res chain seq x y z
N MET A 1 49.27 30.00 -5.44
CA MET A 1 48.96 29.55 -4.08
C MET A 1 47.51 29.14 -4.10
N ASP A 2 47.20 27.91 -3.76
CA ASP A 2 45.91 27.59 -3.15
C ASP A 2 46.19 26.78 -1.88
N PRO A 3 45.61 27.20 -0.74
CA PRO A 3 45.82 26.58 0.56
C PRO A 3 45.00 25.29 0.66
N PHE A 4 45.21 24.53 1.72
CA PHE A 4 44.53 23.24 1.98
C PHE A 4 45.18 22.02 1.33
N THR A 5 46.49 21.91 1.50
CA THR A 5 47.03 20.63 1.96
C THR A 5 46.34 20.25 3.27
N ASN A 6 45.94 18.99 3.37
CA ASN A 6 45.68 18.24 4.59
C ASN A 6 44.24 18.26 5.14
N ILE A 7 43.41 17.32 4.64
CA ILE A 7 42.61 16.50 5.56
C ILE A 7 42.93 15.04 5.23
N SER A 8 43.59 14.43 6.20
CA SER A 8 43.95 13.04 6.30
C SER A 8 42.85 12.08 5.84
N SER A 9 43.30 11.01 5.18
CA SER A 9 42.66 9.70 5.12
C SER A 9 41.76 9.46 6.35
N HIS A 10 40.53 8.99 6.13
CA HIS A 10 40.14 7.63 6.49
C HIS A 10 38.68 7.41 6.07
N ASN A 11 38.44 6.22 5.53
CA ASN A 11 37.14 5.60 5.27
C ASN A 11 36.51 5.85 3.89
N ALA A 12 37.21 5.37 2.86
CA ALA A 12 36.58 4.93 1.63
C ALA A 12 35.69 3.70 1.94
N LYS A 13 34.43 3.93 2.34
CA LYS A 13 33.43 2.87 2.28
C LYS A 13 33.06 2.68 0.82
N ALA A 14 33.58 1.61 0.23
CA ALA A 14 33.15 1.12 -1.07
C ALA A 14 31.65 0.86 -1.02
N TYR A 15 30.87 1.61 -1.79
CA TYR A 15 29.48 1.28 -2.05
C TYR A 15 29.46 0.34 -3.26
N PRO A 16 29.04 -0.93 -3.12
CA PRO A 16 28.92 -1.83 -4.26
C PRO A 16 27.77 -1.37 -5.16
N VAL A 17 28.11 -0.97 -6.38
CA VAL A 17 27.20 -0.60 -7.46
C VAL A 17 26.59 -1.88 -8.06
N SER A 18 25.79 -2.64 -7.30
CA SER A 18 25.19 -3.88 -7.85
C SER A 18 23.78 -4.23 -7.42
N ASP A 19 23.14 -3.57 -6.46
CA ASP A 19 21.73 -3.82 -6.16
C ASP A 19 20.89 -2.55 -6.31
N ALA A 20 19.97 -2.62 -7.27
CA ALA A 20 19.13 -1.56 -7.78
C ALA A 20 18.51 -0.65 -6.69
N CYS A 21 18.70 0.67 -6.86
CA CYS A 21 17.77 1.77 -6.53
C CYS A 21 16.81 1.62 -5.32
N GLN A 22 17.21 0.97 -4.24
CA GLN A 22 16.43 0.94 -3.01
C GLN A 22 17.04 1.97 -2.06
N TYR A 23 16.54 3.20 -2.10
CA TYR A 23 16.82 4.16 -1.02
C TYR A 23 16.54 3.47 0.32
N PRO A 24 17.43 3.59 1.32
CA PRO A 24 17.16 3.03 2.64
C PRO A 24 15.82 3.59 3.13
N PRO A 25 14.91 2.74 3.63
CA PRO A 25 13.62 3.21 4.12
C PRO A 25 13.86 4.29 5.18
N ILE A 26 13.27 5.47 5.00
CA ILE A 26 13.25 6.49 6.05
C ILE A 26 12.50 5.87 7.23
N ALA A 27 13.19 5.73 8.36
CA ALA A 27 12.65 5.06 9.53
C ALA A 27 11.37 5.77 9.99
N GLY A 28 10.27 5.02 10.10
CA GLY A 28 8.96 5.55 10.54
C GLY A 28 7.99 5.93 9.42
N VAL A 29 8.39 5.83 8.16
CA VAL A 29 7.56 6.20 7.00
C VAL A 29 6.98 4.95 6.31
N GLY A 30 5.66 4.93 6.10
CA GLY A 30 4.99 3.85 5.39
C GLY A 30 5.22 3.92 3.87
N SER A 31 5.30 2.79 3.18
CA SER A 31 5.38 2.81 1.71
C SER A 31 4.10 3.38 1.07
N ILE A 32 4.22 4.02 -0.10
CA ILE A 32 3.07 4.51 -0.88
C ILE A 32 2.07 3.39 -1.15
N LYS A 33 2.56 2.18 -1.47
CA LYS A 33 1.73 0.99 -1.70
C LYS A 33 0.92 0.64 -0.45
N SER A 34 1.55 0.67 0.72
CA SER A 34 0.88 0.39 2.00
C SER A 34 -0.19 1.43 2.32
N LYS A 35 0.05 2.71 2.00
CA LYS A 35 -0.96 3.76 2.19
C LYS A 35 -2.12 3.68 1.21
N ALA A 36 -1.85 3.35 -0.05
CA ALA A 36 -2.89 3.09 -1.04
C ALA A 36 -3.80 1.92 -0.61
N ARG A 37 -3.21 0.85 -0.04
CA ARG A 37 -3.94 -0.25 0.58
C ARG A 37 -4.82 0.22 1.74
N GLU A 38 -4.27 0.97 2.68
CA GLU A 38 -5.03 1.51 3.82
C GLU A 38 -6.26 2.29 3.32
N SER A 39 -6.06 3.20 2.37
CA SER A 39 -7.15 4.00 1.80
C SER A 39 -8.20 3.12 1.13
N GLY A 40 -7.78 2.09 0.39
CA GLY A 40 -8.71 1.20 -0.29
C GLY A 40 -9.52 0.34 0.67
N LEU A 41 -8.90 -0.20 1.71
CA LEU A 41 -9.60 -0.97 2.74
C LEU A 41 -10.46 -0.08 3.66
N ARG A 42 -10.08 1.19 3.85
CA ARG A 42 -10.92 2.17 4.54
C ARG A 42 -12.22 2.42 3.76
N TRP A 43 -12.13 2.61 2.44
CA TRP A 43 -13.30 2.74 1.57
C TRP A 43 -14.13 1.46 1.53
N PHE A 44 -13.49 0.29 1.38
CA PHE A 44 -14.20 -0.99 1.42
C PHE A 44 -14.99 -1.16 2.72
N GLY A 45 -14.37 -0.95 3.88
CA GLY A 45 -15.06 -1.07 5.16
C GLY A 45 -16.19 -0.05 5.31
N HIS A 46 -16.04 1.15 4.74
CA HIS A 46 -17.13 2.12 4.68
C HIS A 46 -18.32 1.59 3.87
N VAL A 47 -18.08 1.08 2.66
CA VAL A 47 -19.14 0.52 1.79
C VAL A 47 -19.76 -0.74 2.40
N HIS A 48 -18.96 -1.64 2.98
CA HIS A 48 -19.44 -2.88 3.58
C HIS A 48 -20.41 -2.65 4.74
N ARG A 49 -20.17 -1.61 5.56
CA ARG A 49 -21.03 -1.23 6.68
C ARG A 49 -22.29 -0.46 6.27
N ARG A 50 -22.42 -0.05 5.01
CA ARG A 50 -23.63 0.60 4.50
C ARG A 50 -24.70 -0.46 4.20
N GLU A 51 -25.95 -0.02 4.19
CA GLU A 51 -27.14 -0.85 3.95
C GLU A 51 -26.99 -1.74 2.70
N GLN A 52 -27.50 -2.98 2.80
CA GLN A 52 -27.24 -4.02 1.79
C GLN A 52 -27.80 -3.67 0.40
N GLU A 53 -28.84 -2.84 0.33
CA GLU A 53 -29.54 -2.47 -0.91
C GLU A 53 -29.02 -1.17 -1.55
N GLY A 54 -27.96 -0.57 -1.00
CA GLY A 54 -27.37 0.62 -1.59
C GLY A 54 -26.64 0.32 -2.90
N ASN A 55 -26.84 1.18 -3.91
CA ASN A 55 -26.16 1.12 -5.23
C ASN A 55 -24.64 0.84 -5.13
N LEU A 56 -23.97 1.34 -4.09
CA LEU A 56 -22.53 1.15 -3.88
C LEU A 56 -22.13 -0.30 -3.60
N ARG A 57 -22.94 -1.04 -2.83
CA ARG A 57 -22.66 -2.45 -2.54
C ARG A 57 -22.92 -3.31 -3.76
N GLN A 58 -24.00 -3.02 -4.49
CA GLN A 58 -24.28 -3.67 -5.77
C GLN A 58 -23.13 -3.47 -6.76
N VAL A 59 -22.61 -2.25 -6.91
CA VAL A 59 -21.44 -1.97 -7.78
C VAL A 59 -20.18 -2.66 -7.26
N MET A 60 -19.98 -2.75 -5.95
CA MET A 60 -18.86 -3.49 -5.35
C MET A 60 -18.92 -4.98 -5.69
N ASP A 61 -20.13 -5.54 -5.65
CA ASP A 61 -20.38 -6.96 -5.88
C ASP A 61 -20.54 -7.34 -7.35
N MET A 62 -20.74 -6.35 -8.24
CA MET A 62 -21.01 -6.57 -9.66
C MET A 62 -19.81 -7.22 -10.36
N GLU A 63 -20.07 -8.34 -11.03
CA GLU A 63 -19.16 -8.92 -12.00
C GLU A 63 -19.57 -8.51 -13.41
N VAL A 64 -18.69 -7.82 -14.12
CA VAL A 64 -18.93 -7.44 -15.53
C VAL A 64 -18.64 -8.65 -16.42
N PRO A 65 -19.65 -9.21 -17.11
CA PRO A 65 -19.44 -10.31 -18.05
C PRO A 65 -18.63 -9.85 -19.27
N GLY A 66 -17.78 -10.74 -19.79
CA GLY A 66 -16.97 -10.48 -20.99
C GLY A 66 -15.57 -11.11 -20.95
N ARG A 67 -14.95 -11.29 -22.12
CA ARG A 67 -13.57 -11.76 -22.22
C ARG A 67 -12.61 -10.60 -21.91
N ARG A 68 -11.66 -10.84 -21.02
CA ARG A 68 -10.57 -9.88 -20.76
C ARG A 68 -9.65 -9.78 -21.98
N PRO A 69 -9.10 -8.60 -22.27
CA PRO A 69 -8.13 -8.43 -23.34
C PRO A 69 -6.88 -9.29 -23.09
N ARG A 70 -6.22 -9.74 -24.18
CA ARG A 70 -4.92 -10.43 -24.08
C ARG A 70 -3.85 -9.43 -23.63
N GLY A 71 -2.85 -9.91 -22.89
CA GLY A 71 -1.77 -9.08 -22.32
C GLY A 71 -1.91 -8.92 -20.80
N ARG A 72 -1.63 -7.72 -20.27
CA ARG A 72 -1.82 -7.38 -18.85
C ARG A 72 -3.09 -6.53 -18.67
N PRO A 73 -4.25 -7.15 -18.40
CA PRO A 73 -5.44 -6.41 -18.01
C PRO A 73 -5.18 -5.55 -16.78
N ARG A 74 -5.89 -4.43 -16.67
CA ARG A 74 -5.99 -3.70 -15.40
C ARG A 74 -6.58 -4.63 -14.34
N GLY A 75 -5.99 -4.63 -13.15
CA GLY A 75 -6.54 -5.40 -12.02
C GLY A 75 -7.93 -4.88 -11.66
N ARG A 76 -8.89 -5.78 -11.44
CA ARG A 76 -10.21 -5.34 -10.94
C ARG A 76 -10.03 -4.83 -9.52
N TRP A 77 -10.79 -3.82 -9.17
CA TRP A 77 -10.86 -3.31 -7.80
C TRP A 77 -11.07 -4.45 -6.78
N ARG A 78 -12.06 -5.31 -7.04
CA ARG A 78 -12.37 -6.47 -6.17
C ARG A 78 -11.18 -7.42 -6.01
N ASP A 79 -10.44 -7.70 -7.08
CA ASP A 79 -9.24 -8.55 -7.03
C ASP A 79 -8.15 -7.93 -6.14
N LEU A 80 -7.97 -6.60 -6.21
CA LEU A 80 -7.01 -5.87 -5.40
C LEU A 80 -7.39 -5.89 -3.92
N VAL A 81 -8.66 -5.59 -3.60
CA VAL A 81 -9.19 -5.60 -2.23
C VAL A 81 -9.07 -7.00 -1.61
N ASN A 82 -9.44 -8.05 -2.35
CA ASN A 82 -9.30 -9.44 -1.89
C ASN A 82 -7.85 -9.82 -1.61
N ARG A 83 -6.91 -9.39 -2.46
CA ARG A 83 -5.48 -9.60 -2.22
C ARG A 83 -5.02 -8.89 -0.96
N ASP A 84 -5.39 -7.62 -0.78
CA ASP A 84 -4.98 -6.83 0.37
C ASP A 84 -5.58 -7.36 1.69
N MET A 85 -6.85 -7.79 1.69
CA MET A 85 -7.47 -8.45 2.84
C MET A 85 -6.74 -9.75 3.22
N ARG A 86 -6.37 -10.56 2.22
CA ARG A 86 -5.56 -11.78 2.43
C ARG A 86 -4.18 -11.47 3.00
N GLU A 87 -3.50 -10.43 2.50
CA GLU A 87 -2.20 -10.02 3.04
C GLU A 87 -2.30 -9.55 4.50
N LEU A 88 -3.41 -8.89 4.87
CA LEU A 88 -3.68 -8.49 6.25
C LEU A 88 -4.39 -9.58 7.08
N ARG A 89 -4.68 -10.74 6.51
CA ARG A 89 -5.42 -11.83 7.18
C ARG A 89 -6.71 -11.34 7.85
N VAL A 90 -7.47 -10.52 7.13
CA VAL A 90 -8.81 -10.05 7.53
C VAL A 90 -9.86 -10.60 6.59
N VAL A 91 -11.07 -10.75 7.11
CA VAL A 91 -12.27 -11.11 6.36
C VAL A 91 -13.22 -9.91 6.25
N PRO A 92 -14.16 -9.89 5.28
CA PRO A 92 -15.11 -8.78 5.14
C PRO A 92 -15.87 -8.45 6.43
N GLU A 93 -16.23 -9.46 7.21
CA GLU A 93 -17.01 -9.34 8.45
C GLU A 93 -16.26 -8.56 9.54
N ASP A 94 -14.93 -8.61 9.53
CA ASP A 94 -14.06 -7.84 10.43
C ASP A 94 -14.28 -6.33 10.26
N ALA A 95 -14.77 -5.89 9.10
CA ALA A 95 -15.07 -4.48 8.86
C ALA A 95 -16.22 -3.96 9.73
N ASN A 96 -17.02 -4.82 10.34
CA ASN A 96 -18.08 -4.40 11.25
C ASN A 96 -17.53 -3.92 12.60
N ASP A 97 -16.43 -4.49 13.09
CA ASP A 97 -15.68 -3.93 14.22
C ASP A 97 -14.80 -2.77 13.74
N ARG A 98 -15.25 -1.54 14.00
CA ARG A 98 -14.57 -0.32 13.56
C ARG A 98 -13.17 -0.19 14.14
N ASP A 99 -12.95 -0.61 15.38
CA ASP A 99 -11.68 -0.40 16.07
C ASP A 99 -10.67 -1.48 15.73
N PHE A 100 -11.11 -2.73 15.58
CA PHE A 100 -10.29 -3.77 14.96
C PHE A 100 -9.91 -3.39 13.54
N TRP A 101 -10.90 -3.01 12.71
CA TRP A 101 -10.65 -2.65 11.31
C TRP A 101 -9.66 -1.50 11.20
N ARG A 102 -9.88 -0.40 11.93
CA ARG A 102 -9.00 0.78 11.92
C ARG A 102 -7.58 0.41 12.33
N ARG A 103 -7.39 -0.35 13.41
CA ARG A 103 -6.06 -0.76 13.88
C ARG A 103 -5.36 -1.65 12.86
N ARG A 104 -6.10 -2.55 12.21
CA ARG A 104 -5.52 -3.56 11.34
C ARG A 104 -5.07 -3.02 9.98
N ILE A 105 -5.81 -2.05 9.42
CA ILE A 105 -5.51 -1.47 8.11
C ILE A 105 -4.54 -0.29 8.16
N ARG A 106 -4.36 0.33 9.34
CA ARG A 106 -3.55 1.55 9.50
C ARG A 106 -2.07 1.27 9.17
N THR A 107 -1.51 2.13 8.34
CA THR A 107 -0.09 2.19 8.02
C THR A 107 0.47 3.54 8.46
N ALA A 108 1.75 3.58 8.87
CA ALA A 108 2.48 4.82 9.06
C ALA A 108 2.38 5.75 7.84
N ASP A 109 2.38 7.06 8.05
CA ASP A 109 2.22 8.02 6.97
C ASP A 109 3.48 8.06 6.09
N PRO A 110 3.36 8.05 4.75
CA PRO A 110 4.49 8.29 3.85
C PRO A 110 5.11 9.70 3.95
N SER A 111 4.43 10.67 4.60
CA SER A 111 4.79 12.09 4.51
C SER A 111 5.43 12.73 5.74
N LEU A 112 5.69 11.97 6.82
CA LEU A 112 6.38 12.49 8.01
C LEU A 112 7.89 12.22 7.91
N GLY A 113 8.58 13.10 7.18
CA GLY A 113 10.04 13.29 7.19
C GLY A 113 10.36 14.75 7.50
#